data_AF-A0A196SKX6-F1
#
_entry.id   AF-A0A196SKX6-F1
#
_cell.length_a   1.000
_cell.length_b   1.000
_cell.length_c   1.000
_cell.angle_alpha   90.00
_cell.angle_beta   90.00
_cell.angle_gamma   90.00
#
_symmetry.space_group_name_H-M   'P 1'
#
loop_
_entity.id
_entity.type
_entity.pdbx_description
1 polymer ?
#
loop_
_entity_poly.entity_id
_entity_poly.type
_entity_poly.pdbx_seq_one_letter_code
_entity_poly.pdbx_strand_id
1 'polypeptide(L)'
;MLSFVVVLSLLATAFSKCTSLEGSCRYGMAKFTAQFNVNWRGVPTYEDHLNNMYYKRDNCTVKTYTTLDHKRLTCEEVGKGRFNCSSVIESVWVRVWDIASHKNIIDNCGMQWYEEYQNVMNTPCFINGKDFMSDAKQRVGYKSFVSVTIHNRIPEEYEDMHYEGKCVWEYEIEGFWSTLVITIFSISIGVLFILVLALYIYANKHRHEKRNTLNSSLVDQDAKPQV
;
A
#
# COMPACT_ATOMS: atom_id res chain seq x y z
N MET A 1 -15.39 14.69 -19.47
CA MET A 1 -15.34 13.27 -19.02
C MET A 1 -13.96 12.84 -18.56
N LEU A 2 -12.86 13.16 -19.25
CA LEU A 2 -11.50 12.78 -18.82
C LEU A 2 -11.02 13.43 -17.50
N SER A 3 -11.40 14.69 -17.21
CA SER A 3 -11.09 15.34 -15.92
C SER A 3 -11.74 14.66 -14.71
N PHE A 4 -12.88 13.98 -14.91
CA PHE A 4 -13.54 13.24 -13.84
C PHE A 4 -12.74 11.96 -13.51
N VAL A 5 -12.14 11.31 -14.53
CA VAL A 5 -11.33 10.10 -14.35
C VAL A 5 -10.01 10.40 -13.64
N VAL A 6 -9.35 11.52 -13.95
CA VAL A 6 -8.08 11.92 -13.29
C VAL A 6 -8.30 12.30 -11.83
N VAL A 7 -9.39 13.03 -11.54
CA VAL A 7 -9.80 13.34 -10.17
C VAL A 7 -10.26 12.07 -9.45
N LEU A 8 -10.91 11.11 -10.12
CA LEU A 8 -11.21 9.79 -9.56
C LEU A 8 -9.97 8.94 -9.32
N SER A 9 -8.89 9.04 -10.10
CA SER A 9 -7.64 8.33 -9.81
C SER A 9 -6.87 8.96 -8.65
N LEU A 10 -6.91 10.29 -8.51
CA LEU A 10 -6.36 11.03 -7.36
C LEU A 10 -7.23 10.90 -6.10
N LEU A 11 -8.53 10.63 -6.26
CA LEU A 11 -9.46 10.28 -5.18
C LEU A 11 -9.54 8.76 -4.93
N ALA A 12 -9.08 7.90 -5.84
CA ALA A 12 -9.03 6.45 -5.65
C ALA A 12 -7.86 6.06 -4.75
N THR A 13 -6.82 6.91 -4.68
CA THR A 13 -5.98 7.05 -3.49
C THR A 13 -6.77 7.79 -2.39
N ALA A 14 -7.99 7.33 -2.09
CA ALA A 14 -8.73 7.71 -0.91
C ALA A 14 -7.98 7.10 0.28
N PHE A 15 -6.90 7.77 0.68
CA PHE A 15 -5.85 7.35 1.59
C PHE A 15 -6.37 6.38 2.63
N SER A 16 -6.16 5.11 2.36
CA SER A 16 -6.24 4.08 3.36
C SER A 16 -5.15 4.42 4.38
N LYS A 17 -5.54 4.55 5.64
CA LYS A 17 -4.63 4.94 6.70
C LYS A 17 -4.15 3.66 7.36
N CYS A 18 -2.86 3.40 7.26
CA CYS A 18 -2.25 2.37 8.09
C CYS A 18 -1.90 2.92 9.48
N THR A 19 -2.28 2.19 10.53
CA THR A 19 -1.91 2.45 11.92
C THR A 19 -1.34 1.18 12.53
N SER A 20 -0.25 1.31 13.29
CA SER A 20 0.42 0.21 13.97
C SER A 20 0.17 0.27 15.48
N LEU A 21 -0.12 -0.89 16.07
CA LEU A 21 -0.12 -1.14 17.51
C LEU A 21 0.98 -2.15 17.82
N GLU A 22 1.84 -1.88 18.78
CA GLU A 22 2.91 -2.77 19.24
C GLU A 22 2.68 -3.21 20.68
N GLY A 23 2.89 -4.50 20.91
CA GLY A 23 2.81 -5.13 22.20
C GLY A 23 4.08 -4.97 23.03
N SER A 24 3.93 -5.17 24.34
CA SER A 24 5.06 -5.25 25.26
C SER A 24 6.01 -6.42 24.92
N CYS A 25 7.27 -6.30 25.34
CA CYS A 25 8.25 -7.37 25.16
C CYS A 25 7.89 -8.60 26.02
N ARG A 26 7.38 -9.66 25.37
CA ARG A 26 6.99 -10.91 26.03
C ARG A 26 8.20 -11.83 26.21
N TYR A 27 8.36 -12.32 27.44
CA TYR A 27 9.45 -13.23 27.86
C TYR A 27 10.88 -12.77 27.49
N GLY A 28 11.06 -11.46 27.28
CA GLY A 28 12.33 -10.88 26.88
C GLY A 28 12.82 -11.28 25.48
N MET A 29 11.95 -11.81 24.61
CA MET A 29 12.35 -12.35 23.30
C MET A 29 11.34 -12.16 22.16
N ALA A 30 10.14 -11.65 22.43
CA ALA A 30 9.08 -11.50 21.44
C ALA A 30 8.32 -10.18 21.58
N LYS A 31 8.06 -9.51 20.45
CA LYS A 31 7.06 -8.43 20.36
C LYS A 31 6.09 -8.71 19.22
N PHE A 32 4.81 -8.59 19.52
CA PHE A 32 3.75 -8.69 18.53
C PHE A 32 3.36 -7.29 18.06
N THR A 33 3.10 -7.14 16.77
CA THR A 33 2.60 -5.90 16.19
C THR A 33 1.34 -6.22 15.40
N ALA A 34 0.30 -5.41 15.55
CA ALA A 34 -0.90 -5.46 14.74
C ALA A 34 -0.99 -4.15 13.94
N GLN A 35 -1.07 -4.25 12.62
CA GLN A 35 -1.12 -3.09 11.73
C GLN A 35 -2.44 -3.11 10.98
N PHE A 36 -3.23 -2.05 11.13
CA PHE A 36 -4.56 -1.97 10.53
C PHE A 36 -4.54 -1.00 9.37
N ASN A 37 -4.96 -1.47 8.21
CA ASN A 37 -5.25 -0.60 7.08
C ASN A 37 -6.74 -0.25 7.08
N VAL A 38 -7.05 1.03 7.23
CA VAL A 38 -8.42 1.52 7.36
C VAL A 38 -8.76 2.41 6.17
N ASN A 39 -9.81 2.06 5.44
CA ASN A 39 -10.24 2.84 4.29
C ASN A 39 -10.81 4.22 4.69
N TRP A 40 -11.06 5.06 3.69
CA TRP A 40 -11.59 6.41 3.90
C TRP A 40 -12.96 6.47 4.61
N ARG A 41 -13.73 5.37 4.60
CA ARG A 41 -15.01 5.26 5.31
C ARG A 41 -14.85 4.88 6.78
N GLY A 42 -13.63 4.64 7.27
CA GLY A 42 -13.42 4.16 8.63
C GLY A 42 -13.57 2.65 8.81
N VAL A 43 -13.69 1.89 7.71
CA VAL A 43 -13.82 0.43 7.77
C VAL A 43 -12.43 -0.20 7.61
N PRO A 44 -12.00 -1.05 8.55
CA PRO A 44 -10.73 -1.77 8.41
C PRO A 44 -10.83 -2.80 7.27
N THR A 45 -9.81 -2.84 6.41
CA THR A 45 -9.77 -3.71 5.22
C THR A 45 -8.66 -4.75 5.31
N TYR A 46 -7.57 -4.43 6.01
CA TYR A 46 -6.47 -5.37 6.25
C TYR A 46 -5.98 -5.28 7.69
N GLU A 47 -5.44 -6.39 8.17
CA GLU A 47 -4.71 -6.48 9.43
C GLU A 47 -3.43 -7.30 9.20
N ASP A 48 -2.27 -6.69 9.44
CA ASP A 48 -0.98 -7.39 9.40
C ASP A 48 -0.57 -7.74 10.82
N HIS A 49 -0.33 -9.03 11.06
CA HIS A 49 0.21 -9.51 12.33
C HIS A 49 1.69 -9.81 12.17
N LEU A 50 2.53 -9.02 12.84
CA LEU A 50 3.96 -9.24 12.88
C LEU A 50 4.33 -9.92 14.18
N ASN A 51 5.06 -11.02 14.07
CA ASN A 51 5.74 -11.65 15.17
C ASN A 51 7.24 -11.34 15.05
N ASN A 52 7.70 -10.35 15.83
CA ASN A 52 9.09 -9.91 15.86
C ASN A 52 9.84 -10.69 16.93
N MET A 53 10.86 -11.43 16.51
CA MET A 53 11.67 -12.27 17.36
C MET A 53 12.99 -11.57 17.68
N TYR A 54 13.44 -11.74 18.90
CA TYR A 54 14.63 -11.10 19.46
C TYR A 54 15.50 -12.13 20.16
N TYR A 55 16.74 -11.78 20.45
CA TYR A 55 17.59 -12.62 21.27
C TYR A 55 17.01 -12.81 22.67
N LYS A 56 17.20 -14.02 23.20
CA LYS A 56 16.74 -14.37 24.54
C LYS A 56 17.51 -13.53 25.56
N ARG A 57 16.78 -12.88 26.48
CA ARG A 57 17.30 -12.02 27.58
C ARG A 57 17.78 -10.63 27.16
N ASP A 58 17.60 -10.25 25.90
CA ASP A 58 17.96 -8.92 25.40
C ASP A 58 16.81 -7.91 25.53
N ASN A 59 15.72 -8.28 26.20
CA ASN A 59 14.55 -7.43 26.44
C ASN A 59 14.05 -6.73 25.16
N CYS A 60 14.05 -7.48 24.05
CA CYS A 60 13.61 -7.03 22.74
C CYS A 60 14.41 -5.84 22.17
N THR A 61 15.72 -5.81 22.40
CA THR A 61 16.63 -4.80 21.82
C THR A 61 17.16 -5.18 20.44
N VAL A 62 17.62 -6.43 20.27
CA VAL A 62 18.21 -6.91 19.02
C VAL A 62 17.28 -7.91 18.33
N LYS A 63 16.70 -7.49 17.22
CA LYS A 63 15.75 -8.26 16.41
C LYS A 63 16.49 -9.30 15.57
N THR A 64 15.98 -10.52 15.52
CA THR A 64 16.63 -11.66 14.84
C THR A 64 15.91 -12.03 13.55
N TYR A 65 14.59 -12.20 13.58
CA TYR A 65 13.74 -12.37 12.41
C TYR A 65 12.31 -11.87 12.69
N THR A 66 11.56 -11.57 11.64
CA THR A 66 10.14 -11.22 11.71
C THR A 66 9.36 -12.13 10.78
N THR A 67 8.22 -12.60 11.24
CA THR A 67 7.18 -13.18 10.37
C THR A 67 5.98 -12.24 10.35
N LEU A 68 5.39 -12.02 9.18
CA LEU A 68 4.24 -11.15 8.96
C LEU A 68 3.14 -11.96 8.28
N ASP A 69 1.97 -12.04 8.92
CA ASP A 69 0.77 -12.62 8.34
C ASP A 69 -0.11 -11.48 7.82
N HIS A 70 -0.27 -11.37 6.50
CA HIS A 70 -1.11 -10.36 5.86
C HIS A 70 -2.54 -10.88 5.77
N LYS A 71 -3.46 -10.22 6.48
CA LYS A 71 -4.85 -10.68 6.59
C LYS A 71 -5.79 -9.71 5.90
N ARG A 72 -6.58 -10.24 4.98
CA ARG A 72 -7.74 -9.51 4.45
C ARG A 72 -8.88 -9.60 5.43
N LEU A 73 -9.47 -8.45 5.75
CA LEU A 73 -10.62 -8.33 6.62
C LEU A 73 -11.91 -8.15 5.81
N THR A 74 -12.98 -8.80 6.25
CA THR A 74 -14.36 -8.53 5.82
C THR A 74 -15.17 -8.22 7.07
N CYS A 75 -15.54 -6.94 7.21
CA CYS A 75 -16.06 -6.38 8.45
C CYS A 75 -17.51 -5.93 8.32
N GLU A 76 -18.28 -6.18 9.37
CA GLU A 76 -19.63 -5.68 9.55
C GLU A 76 -19.64 -4.73 10.75
N GLU A 77 -20.22 -3.54 10.57
CA GLU A 77 -20.39 -2.58 11.67
C GLU A 77 -21.54 -3.04 12.56
N VAL A 78 -21.23 -3.36 13.81
CA VAL A 78 -22.20 -3.87 14.82
C VAL A 78 -22.59 -2.80 15.84
N GLY A 79 -21.98 -1.63 15.76
CA GLY A 79 -22.24 -0.45 16.56
C GLY A 79 -21.35 0.68 16.08
N LYS A 80 -21.58 1.92 16.53
CA LYS A 80 -20.86 3.10 16.04
C LYS A 80 -19.33 2.92 16.15
N GLY A 81 -18.66 2.73 15.01
CA GLY A 81 -17.23 2.50 14.92
C GLY A 81 -16.75 1.15 15.46
N ARG A 82 -17.65 0.21 15.76
CA ARG A 82 -17.34 -1.14 16.24
C ARG A 82 -17.59 -2.14 15.12
N PHE A 83 -16.58 -2.93 14.81
CA PHE A 83 -16.61 -3.86 13.69
C PHE A 83 -16.37 -5.28 14.18
N ASN A 84 -17.19 -6.20 13.71
CA ASN A 84 -16.90 -7.63 13.76
C ASN A 84 -16.38 -8.03 12.38
N CYS A 85 -15.14 -8.51 12.35
CA CYS A 85 -14.45 -8.85 11.12
C CYS A 85 -14.16 -10.35 11.07
N SER A 86 -14.41 -10.94 9.90
CA SER A 86 -13.76 -12.19 9.51
C SER A 86 -12.46 -11.87 8.81
N SER A 87 -11.40 -12.61 9.12
CA SER A 87 -10.08 -12.47 8.52
C SER A 87 -9.73 -13.73 7.72
N VAL A 88 -8.93 -13.55 6.68
CA VAL A 88 -8.26 -14.66 5.97
C VAL A 88 -6.80 -14.26 5.75
N ILE A 89 -5.86 -15.13 6.13
CA ILE A 89 -4.43 -14.92 5.83
C ILE A 89 -4.24 -15.10 4.32
N GLU A 90 -3.96 -14.03 3.59
CA GLU A 90 -3.74 -14.07 2.13
C GLU A 90 -2.30 -14.43 1.79
N SER A 91 -1.35 -13.96 2.59
CA SER A 91 0.07 -14.27 2.42
C SER A 91 0.83 -14.18 3.73
N VAL A 92 1.97 -14.88 3.76
CA VAL A 92 2.89 -14.86 4.90
C VAL A 92 4.27 -14.45 4.39
N TRP A 93 4.91 -13.53 5.10
CA TRP A 93 6.18 -12.94 4.73
C TRP A 93 7.19 -13.07 5.86
N VAL A 94 8.46 -13.25 5.53
CA VAL A 94 9.52 -13.39 6.52
C VAL A 94 10.71 -12.54 6.14
N ARG A 95 11.31 -11.91 7.15
CA ARG A 95 12.59 -11.20 7.03
C ARG A 95 13.53 -11.62 8.15
N VAL A 96 14.77 -11.91 7.80
CA VAL A 96 15.87 -12.17 8.72
C VAL A 96 16.58 -10.85 8.98
N TRP A 97 16.79 -10.50 10.25
CA TRP A 97 17.51 -9.29 10.66
C TRP A 97 18.93 -9.61 11.10
N ASP A 98 19.14 -10.80 11.69
CA ASP A 98 20.45 -11.25 12.14
C ASP A 98 20.94 -12.44 11.29
N ILE A 99 21.88 -12.15 10.39
CA ILE A 99 22.55 -13.14 9.53
C ILE A 99 23.35 -14.13 10.35
N ALA A 100 24.06 -13.69 11.40
CA ALA A 100 24.97 -14.54 12.15
C ALA A 100 24.20 -15.67 12.85
N SER A 101 23.02 -15.39 13.40
CA SER A 101 22.17 -16.42 14.02
C SER A 101 21.31 -17.23 13.07
N HIS A 102 21.09 -16.74 11.85
CA HIS A 102 20.34 -17.46 10.81
C HIS A 102 21.21 -17.86 9.63
N LYS A 103 22.52 -18.06 9.86
CA LYS A 103 23.50 -18.38 8.82
C LYS A 103 23.08 -19.56 7.97
N ASN A 104 22.49 -20.60 8.58
CA ASN A 104 22.01 -21.77 7.87
C ASN A 104 20.90 -21.43 6.85
N ILE A 105 20.00 -20.48 7.17
CA ILE A 105 18.98 -20.02 6.24
C ILE A 105 19.64 -19.24 5.10
N ILE A 106 20.54 -18.30 5.43
CA ILE A 106 21.18 -17.45 4.44
C ILE A 106 22.06 -18.27 3.48
N ASP A 107 22.87 -19.19 4.00
CA ASP A 107 23.78 -20.03 3.22
C ASP A 107 23.01 -20.99 2.28
N ASN A 108 21.80 -21.45 2.65
CA ASN A 108 21.03 -22.42 1.86
C ASN A 108 19.92 -21.78 1.01
N CYS A 109 19.35 -20.66 1.45
CA CYS A 109 18.15 -20.07 0.85
C CYS A 109 18.37 -18.67 0.27
N GLY A 110 19.54 -18.07 0.53
CA GLY A 110 20.00 -16.84 -0.12
C GLY A 110 19.90 -15.58 0.73
N MET A 111 20.64 -14.55 0.32
CA MET A 111 20.73 -13.26 1.00
C MET A 111 19.44 -12.43 0.94
N GLN A 112 18.54 -12.71 -0.01
CA GLN A 112 17.30 -11.94 -0.18
C GLN A 112 16.38 -11.99 1.06
N TRP A 113 16.49 -13.04 1.89
CA TRP A 113 15.77 -13.14 3.16
C TRP A 113 16.23 -12.12 4.20
N TYR A 114 17.45 -11.62 4.09
CA TYR A 114 17.98 -10.55 4.95
C TYR A 114 17.66 -9.16 4.40
N GLU A 115 17.79 -9.00 3.08
CA GLU A 115 17.64 -7.72 2.39
C GLU A 115 16.21 -7.19 2.50
N GLU A 116 15.21 -8.04 2.29
CA GLU A 116 13.79 -7.66 2.27
C GLU A 116 12.87 -8.77 2.81
N TYR A 117 11.59 -8.45 2.95
CA TYR A 117 10.57 -9.45 3.28
C TYR A 117 10.32 -10.38 2.09
N GLN A 118 10.39 -11.69 2.34
CA GLN A 118 10.17 -12.72 1.35
C GLN A 118 8.80 -13.38 1.55
N ASN A 119 7.99 -13.45 0.49
CA ASN A 119 6.74 -14.20 0.51
C ASN A 119 7.07 -15.70 0.51
N VAL A 120 6.68 -16.40 1.58
CA VAL A 120 7.05 -17.80 1.77
C VAL A 120 6.48 -18.72 0.69
N MET A 121 5.36 -18.36 0.06
CA MET A 121 4.75 -19.15 -1.02
C MET A 121 5.54 -19.04 -2.33
N ASN A 122 6.22 -17.93 -2.55
CA ASN A 122 6.93 -17.65 -3.79
C ASN A 122 8.45 -17.89 -3.66
N THR A 123 8.98 -17.89 -2.44
CA THR A 123 10.41 -18.08 -2.16
C THR A 123 10.61 -19.40 -1.41
N PRO A 124 10.82 -20.53 -2.12
CA PRO A 124 11.08 -21.81 -1.47
C PRO A 124 12.43 -21.81 -0.74
N CYS A 125 12.47 -22.41 0.46
CA CYS A 125 13.70 -22.56 1.26
C CYS A 125 13.76 -23.99 1.81
N PHE A 126 14.63 -24.82 1.23
CA PHE A 126 14.80 -26.22 1.61
C PHE A 126 16.16 -26.45 2.23
N ILE A 127 16.18 -26.98 3.45
CA ILE A 127 17.41 -27.34 4.17
C ILE A 127 17.34 -28.83 4.46
N ASN A 128 18.31 -29.59 3.96
CA ASN A 128 18.35 -31.06 4.10
C ASN A 128 17.05 -31.75 3.63
N GLY A 129 16.47 -31.28 2.52
CA GLY A 129 15.24 -31.82 1.93
C GLY A 129 13.95 -31.47 2.68
N LYS A 130 14.02 -30.64 3.73
CA LYS A 130 12.84 -30.15 4.46
C LYS A 130 12.56 -28.70 4.13
N ASP A 131 11.30 -28.39 3.88
CA ASP A 131 10.84 -27.02 3.71
C ASP A 131 10.85 -26.32 5.06
N PHE A 132 11.82 -25.42 5.23
CA PHE A 132 12.02 -24.69 6.47
C PHE A 132 10.88 -23.70 6.77
N MET A 133 10.08 -23.35 5.76
CA MET A 133 8.94 -22.44 5.85
C MET A 133 7.59 -23.18 5.84
N SER A 134 7.58 -24.51 5.98
CA SER A 134 6.36 -25.33 5.92
C SER A 134 5.27 -24.86 6.90
N ASP A 135 5.63 -24.58 8.15
CA ASP A 135 4.68 -24.09 9.17
C ASP A 135 4.11 -22.71 8.81
N ALA A 136 4.91 -21.83 8.18
CA ALA A 136 4.47 -20.53 7.72
C ALA A 136 3.50 -20.65 6.54
N LYS A 137 3.80 -21.53 5.59
CA LYS A 137 2.95 -21.81 4.42
C LYS A 137 1.59 -22.36 4.81
N GLN A 138 1.54 -23.24 5.83
CA GLN A 138 0.29 -23.83 6.29
C GLN A 138 -0.71 -22.82 6.89
N ARG A 139 -0.25 -21.62 7.28
CA ARG A 139 -1.14 -20.55 7.78
C ARG A 139 -1.92 -19.86 6.67
N VAL A 140 -1.46 -19.91 5.42
CA VAL A 140 -2.14 -19.25 4.30
C VAL A 140 -3.54 -19.87 4.13
N GLY A 141 -4.56 -19.01 4.06
CA GLY A 141 -5.97 -19.42 4.00
C GLY A 141 -6.63 -19.68 5.37
N TYR A 142 -5.87 -19.62 6.47
CA TYR A 142 -6.46 -19.70 7.82
C TYR A 142 -7.42 -18.53 8.05
N LYS A 143 -8.56 -18.84 8.66
CA LYS A 143 -9.62 -17.86 8.95
C LYS A 143 -9.71 -17.61 10.45
N SER A 144 -9.85 -16.36 10.85
CA SER A 144 -10.14 -16.00 12.24
C SER A 144 -11.23 -14.93 12.31
N PHE A 145 -11.71 -14.67 13.52
CA PHE A 145 -12.60 -13.55 13.79
C PHE A 145 -11.88 -12.55 14.69
N VAL A 146 -12.10 -11.26 14.44
CA VAL A 146 -11.56 -10.17 15.25
C VAL A 146 -12.64 -9.12 15.43
N SER A 147 -12.79 -8.63 16.66
CA SER A 147 -13.62 -7.49 16.98
C SER A 147 -12.71 -6.29 17.21
N VAL A 148 -12.96 -5.20 16.50
CA VAL A 148 -12.12 -3.99 16.56
C VAL A 148 -13.00 -2.75 16.65
N THR A 149 -12.62 -1.82 17.53
CA THR A 149 -13.20 -0.48 17.57
C THR A 149 -12.28 0.48 16.83
N ILE A 150 -12.82 1.26 15.92
CA ILE A 150 -12.12 2.26 15.11
C ILE A 150 -12.73 3.63 15.37
N HIS A 151 -11.88 4.58 15.74
CA HIS A 151 -12.24 5.98 15.92
C HIS A 151 -11.38 6.86 15.03
N ASN A 152 -12.02 7.63 14.14
CA ASN A 152 -11.33 8.51 13.18
C ASN A 152 -10.25 7.78 12.35
N ARG A 153 -10.56 6.56 11.88
CA ARG A 153 -9.63 5.68 11.14
C ARG A 153 -8.41 5.22 11.94
N ILE A 154 -8.53 5.16 13.26
CA ILE A 154 -7.49 4.69 14.17
C ILE A 154 -8.10 3.59 15.06
N PRO A 155 -7.51 2.39 15.14
CA PRO A 155 -7.99 1.33 16.02
C PRO A 155 -7.74 1.69 17.48
N GLU A 156 -8.70 1.43 18.38
CA GLU A 156 -8.45 1.56 19.81
C GLU A 156 -7.35 0.60 20.28
N GLU A 157 -6.55 1.03 21.25
CA GLU A 157 -5.60 0.16 21.94
C GLU A 157 -6.36 -0.95 22.67
N TYR A 158 -5.74 -2.13 22.76
CA TYR A 158 -6.33 -3.29 23.44
C TYR A 158 -5.24 -4.15 24.07
N GLU A 159 -5.61 -4.85 25.16
CA GLU A 159 -4.68 -5.72 25.90
C GLU A 159 -3.37 -5.00 26.27
N ASP A 160 -2.22 -5.50 25.79
CA ASP A 160 -0.88 -4.93 25.98
C ASP A 160 -0.35 -4.20 24.72
N MET A 161 -1.24 -3.90 23.76
CA MET A 161 -0.93 -3.33 22.45
C MET A 161 -1.19 -1.81 22.44
N HIS A 162 -0.13 -1.03 22.26
CA HIS A 162 -0.15 0.43 22.29
C HIS A 162 0.25 1.04 20.94
N TYR A 163 -0.09 2.30 20.70
CA TYR A 163 0.34 2.99 19.47
C TYR A 163 1.86 3.10 19.37
N GLU A 164 2.46 2.22 18.57
CA GLU A 164 3.88 2.18 18.31
C GLU A 164 4.17 1.38 17.03
N GLY A 165 5.34 1.63 16.45
CA GLY A 165 5.82 0.95 15.25
C GLY A 165 5.47 1.65 13.94
N LYS A 166 5.94 1.07 12.83
CA LYS A 166 5.72 1.53 11.46
C LYS A 166 5.01 0.45 10.66
N CYS A 167 4.13 0.87 9.75
CA CYS A 167 3.44 -0.06 8.86
C CYS A 167 4.41 -0.71 7.87
N VAL A 168 4.72 -1.98 8.06
CA VAL A 168 5.72 -2.68 7.25
C VAL A 168 5.18 -2.97 5.86
N TRP A 169 3.90 -3.33 5.74
CA TRP A 169 3.29 -3.71 4.47
C TRP A 169 3.44 -2.63 3.40
N GLU A 170 2.96 -1.41 3.69
CA GLU A 170 2.96 -0.32 2.71
C GLU A 170 4.39 0.14 2.34
N TYR A 171 5.34 0.13 3.28
CA TYR A 171 6.66 0.72 3.06
C TYR A 171 7.73 -0.27 2.62
N GLU A 172 7.71 -1.51 3.14
CA GLU A 172 8.76 -2.51 2.89
C GLU A 172 8.30 -3.65 1.96
N ILE A 173 7.00 -3.94 1.85
CA ILE A 173 6.49 -5.04 1.00
C ILE A 173 5.91 -4.50 -0.32
N GLU A 174 4.89 -3.64 -0.26
CA GLU A 174 4.38 -2.95 -1.45
C GLU A 174 5.39 -1.95 -2.01
N GLY A 175 6.23 -1.42 -1.11
CA GLY A 175 7.34 -0.55 -1.43
C GLY A 175 6.93 0.89 -1.74
N PHE A 176 7.87 1.81 -1.47
CA PHE A 176 7.78 3.22 -1.85
C PHE A 176 7.55 3.46 -3.36
N TRP A 177 7.84 2.43 -4.18
CA TRP A 177 7.64 2.45 -5.62
C TRP A 177 6.18 2.69 -6.01
N SER A 178 5.21 2.17 -5.26
CA SER A 178 3.79 2.43 -5.56
C SER A 178 3.50 3.93 -5.44
N THR A 179 3.83 4.56 -4.32
CA THR A 179 3.56 5.99 -4.08
C THR A 179 4.36 6.90 -5.01
N LEU A 180 5.65 6.64 -5.22
CA LEU A 180 6.50 7.44 -6.10
C LEU A 180 6.05 7.31 -7.56
N VAL A 181 5.80 6.08 -8.05
CA VAL A 181 5.34 5.84 -9.43
C VAL A 181 3.95 6.44 -9.64
N ILE A 182 3.03 6.29 -8.70
CA ILE A 182 1.70 6.94 -8.76
C ILE A 182 1.85 8.47 -8.80
N THR A 183 2.76 9.05 -8.02
CA THR A 183 3.02 10.50 -8.00
C THR A 183 3.61 10.98 -9.33
N ILE A 184 4.63 10.29 -9.85
CA ILE A 184 5.26 10.63 -11.15
C ILE A 184 4.24 10.49 -12.27
N PHE A 185 3.45 9.42 -12.28
CA PHE A 185 2.46 9.15 -13.31
C PHE A 185 1.32 10.17 -13.28
N SER A 186 0.84 10.54 -12.09
CA SER A 186 -0.20 11.56 -11.93
C SER A 186 0.27 12.96 -12.35
N ILE A 187 1.50 13.36 -12.00
CA ILE A 187 2.11 14.62 -12.48
C ILE A 187 2.24 14.61 -14.00
N SER A 188 2.72 13.50 -14.58
CA SER A 188 2.90 13.37 -16.03
C SER A 188 1.58 13.53 -16.79
N ILE A 189 0.50 12.90 -16.30
CA ILE A 189 -0.85 13.06 -16.85
C ILE A 189 -1.34 14.50 -16.70
N GLY A 190 -1.11 15.13 -15.54
CA GLY A 190 -1.49 16.53 -15.29
C GLY A 190 -0.85 17.49 -16.30
N VAL A 191 0.46 17.34 -16.54
CA VAL A 191 1.19 18.15 -17.52
C VAL A 191 0.66 17.92 -18.94
N LEU A 192 0.42 16.66 -19.33
CA LEU A 192 -0.14 16.32 -20.64
C LEU A 192 -1.51 16.98 -20.85
N PHE A 193 -2.35 17.02 -19.81
CA PHE A 193 -3.67 17.63 -19.88
C PHE A 193 -3.59 19.16 -20.09
N ILE A 194 -2.67 19.84 -19.40
CA ILE A 194 -2.44 21.27 -19.58
C ILE A 194 -1.99 21.57 -21.02
N LEU A 195 -1.09 20.75 -21.58
CA LEU A 195 -0.64 20.90 -22.97
C LEU A 195 -1.78 20.71 -23.97
N VAL A 196 -2.63 19.69 -23.78
CA VAL A 196 -3.80 19.47 -24.65
C VAL A 196 -4.79 20.62 -24.57
N LEU A 197 -5.05 21.17 -23.37
CA LEU A 197 -5.91 22.34 -23.21
C LEU A 197 -5.32 23.58 -23.90
N ALA A 198 -4.01 23.83 -23.75
CA ALA A 198 -3.34 24.95 -24.40
C ALA A 198 -3.41 24.83 -25.93
N LEU A 199 -3.16 23.63 -26.48
CA LEU A 199 -3.28 23.35 -27.91
C LEU A 199 -4.72 23.50 -28.41
N TYR A 200 -5.71 23.05 -27.63
CA TYR A 200 -7.11 23.20 -27.97
C TYR A 200 -7.51 24.69 -28.05
N ILE A 201 -7.14 25.49 -27.04
CA ILE A 201 -7.40 26.94 -27.03
C ILE A 201 -6.70 27.61 -28.21
N TYR A 202 -5.44 27.27 -28.47
CA TYR A 202 -4.67 27.80 -29.59
C TYR A 202 -5.31 27.46 -30.94
N ALA A 203 -5.68 26.20 -31.16
CA ALA A 203 -6.32 25.75 -32.39
C ALA A 203 -7.67 26.43 -32.60
N ASN A 204 -8.46 26.63 -31.54
CA ASN A 204 -9.75 27.32 -31.64
C ASN A 204 -9.55 28.81 -31.95
N LYS A 205 -8.59 29.47 -31.30
CA LYS A 205 -8.23 30.88 -31.59
C LYS A 205 -7.77 31.04 -33.05
N HIS A 206 -6.87 30.19 -33.53
CA HIS A 206 -6.38 30.23 -34.90
C HIS A 206 -7.49 29.94 -35.94
N ARG A 207 -8.45 29.04 -35.64
CA ARG A 207 -9.64 28.83 -36.48
C ARG A 207 -10.52 30.09 -36.53
N HIS A 208 -10.71 30.77 -35.41
CA HIS A 208 -11.45 32.03 -35.37
C HIS A 208 -10.78 33.14 -36.17
N GLU A 209 -9.46 33.29 -36.04
CA GLU A 209 -8.68 34.27 -36.81
C GLU A 209 -8.79 33.99 -38.32
N LYS A 210 -8.59 32.74 -38.77
CA LYS A 210 -8.78 32.38 -40.18
C LYS A 210 -10.19 32.67 -40.70
N ARG A 211 -11.23 32.41 -39.91
CA ARG A 211 -12.62 32.74 -40.29
C ARG A 211 -12.83 34.25 -40.44
N ASN A 212 -12.26 35.04 -39.54
CA ASN A 212 -12.37 36.50 -39.60
C ASN A 212 -11.64 37.08 -40.82
N THR A 213 -10.45 36.58 -41.15
CA THR A 213 -9.70 37.02 -42.34
C THR A 213 -10.40 36.60 -43.64
N LEU A 214 -11.02 35.42 -43.69
CA LEU A 214 -11.78 34.98 -44.85
C LEU A 214 -13.04 35.84 -45.05
N ASN A 215 -13.75 36.14 -43.95
CA ASN A 215 -14.94 37.00 -44.00
C ASN A 215 -14.58 38.43 -44.43
N SER A 216 -13.48 39.02 -43.94
CA SER A 216 -13.05 40.35 -44.41
C SER A 216 -12.65 40.34 -45.88
N SER A 217 -11.95 39.29 -46.34
CA SER A 217 -11.57 39.15 -47.75
C SER A 217 -12.75 38.95 -48.70
N LEU A 218 -13.81 38.26 -48.26
CA LEU A 218 -15.04 38.09 -49.05
C LEU A 218 -15.82 39.41 -49.16
N VAL A 219 -15.94 40.14 -48.05
CA VAL A 219 -16.57 41.47 -48.02
C VAL A 219 -15.80 42.48 -48.89
N ASP A 220 -14.46 42.42 -48.91
CA ASP A 220 -13.63 43.28 -49.78
C ASP A 220 -13.71 42.88 -51.27
N GLN A 221 -14.02 41.62 -51.59
CA GLN A 221 -14.23 41.18 -52.98
C GLN A 221 -15.59 41.62 -53.51
N ASP A 222 -16.64 41.59 -52.70
CA ASP A 222 -17.96 42.11 -53.06
C ASP A 222 -17.99 43.66 -53.20
N ALA A 223 -17.01 44.35 -52.62
CA ALA A 223 -16.87 45.81 -52.70
C ALA A 223 -16.08 46.32 -53.93
N LYS A 224 -15.48 45.43 -54.74
CA LYS A 224 -14.83 45.84 -56.00
C LYS A 224 -15.87 45.85 -57.14
N PRO A 225 -16.12 47.01 -57.78
CA PRO A 225 -17.02 47.06 -58.93
C PRO A 225 -16.41 46.26 -60.07
N GLN A 226 -17.21 45.37 -60.67
CA GLN A 226 -16.88 44.79 -61.96
C GLN A 226 -16.83 45.92 -62.99
N VAL A 227 -15.66 46.08 -63.62
CA VAL A 227 -15.44 46.99 -64.75
C VAL A 227 -16.24 46.51 -65.95
#